data_AF-A0A8J7PFH8-F1
#
_entry.id   AF-A0A8J7PFH8-F1
#
_cell.length_a   1.000
_cell.length_b   1.000
_cell.length_c   1.000
_cell.angle_alpha   90.00
_cell.angle_beta   90.00
_cell.angle_gamma   90.00
#
_symmetry.space_group_name_H-M   'P 1'
#
loop_
_entity.id
_entity.type
_entity.pdbx_description
1 polymer ?
#
loop_
_entity_poly.entity_id
_entity_poly.type
_entity_poly.pdbx_seq_one_letter_code
_entity_poly.pdbx_strand_id
1 'polypeptide(L)' 'MLGDSSNPYTIYDFSETEHSMYPEKVLKGFKGVLLSDGTNKFNGIIAAGATSANCWAHLHCRFEEAWLDDKIT' A
#
# COMPACT_ATOMS: atom_id res chain seq x y z
N MET A 1 -6.54 -9.38 3.94
CA MET A 1 -7.66 -8.55 3.48
C MET A 1 -8.78 -9.48 3.06
N LEU A 2 -9.96 -9.35 3.65
CA LEU A 2 -11.13 -10.14 3.28
C LEU A 2 -11.78 -9.45 2.08
N GLY A 3 -11.93 -10.17 0.96
CA GLY A 3 -12.78 -9.71 -0.14
C GLY A 3 -14.22 -9.56 0.32
N ASP A 4 -14.95 -8.60 -0.25
CA ASP A 4 -16.38 -8.46 0.03
C ASP A 4 -17.21 -9.29 -0.95
N SER A 5 -18.53 -9.32 -0.76
CA SER A 5 -19.46 -10.06 -1.62
C SER A 5 -19.45 -9.61 -3.08
N SER A 6 -18.96 -8.41 -3.37
CA SER A 6 -18.82 -7.85 -4.72
C SER A 6 -17.42 -8.12 -5.30
N ASN A 7 -16.41 -8.30 -4.47
CA ASN A 7 -15.00 -8.52 -4.83
C ASN A 7 -14.38 -9.59 -3.90
N PRO A 8 -14.72 -10.88 -4.10
CA PRO A 8 -14.44 -11.94 -3.13
C PRO A 8 -12.99 -12.41 -3.09
N TYR A 9 -12.15 -11.96 -4.03
CA TYR A 9 -10.83 -12.52 -4.24
C TYR A 9 -9.78 -11.81 -3.41
N THR A 10 -9.26 -12.50 -2.40
CA THR A 10 -7.95 -12.18 -1.82
C THR A 10 -6.89 -12.65 -2.80
N ILE A 11 -6.23 -11.72 -3.48
CA ILE A 11 -5.11 -12.00 -4.38
C ILE A 11 -3.83 -11.94 -3.56
N TYR A 12 -3.03 -12.99 -3.64
CA TYR A 12 -1.66 -13.01 -3.14
C TYR A 12 -0.73 -13.14 -4.34
N ASP A 13 0.06 -12.11 -4.61
CA ASP A 13 1.13 -12.12 -5.61
C ASP A 13 2.46 -11.90 -4.89
N PHE A 14 3.33 -12.90 -4.93
CA PHE A 14 4.63 -12.85 -4.28
C PHE A 14 5.69 -12.33 -5.27
N SER A 15 6.45 -11.33 -4.85
CA SER A 15 7.62 -10.85 -5.57
C SER A 15 8.88 -11.08 -4.75
N GLU A 16 9.97 -11.52 -5.40
CA GLU A 16 11.28 -11.71 -4.76
C GLU A 16 11.92 -10.39 -4.32
N THR A 17 11.54 -9.30 -4.97
CA THR A 17 12.04 -7.95 -4.68
C THR A 17 10.87 -6.98 -4.52
N GLU A 18 11.19 -5.80 -4.01
CA GLU A 18 10.23 -4.77 -3.66
C GLU A 18 9.99 -3.72 -4.77
N HIS A 19 10.28 -4.05 -6.04
CA HIS A 19 10.18 -3.08 -7.14
C HIS A 19 8.73 -2.65 -7.45
N SER A 20 8.55 -1.39 -7.89
CA SER A 20 7.23 -0.85 -8.28
C SER A 20 6.59 -1.60 -9.46
N MET A 21 7.40 -2.28 -10.29
CA MET A 21 6.90 -3.04 -11.43
C MET A 21 5.90 -4.15 -11.06
N TYR A 22 5.98 -4.71 -9.85
CA TYR A 22 5.07 -5.76 -9.40
C TYR A 22 3.66 -5.22 -9.12
N PRO A 23 3.47 -4.23 -8.22
CA PRO A 23 2.15 -3.67 -8.00
C PRO A 23 1.59 -3.02 -9.27
N GLU A 24 2.42 -2.41 -10.12
CA GLU A 24 1.98 -1.86 -11.42
C GLU A 24 1.43 -2.94 -12.37
N LYS A 25 2.04 -4.13 -12.38
CA LYS A 25 1.56 -5.28 -13.17
C LYS A 25 0.23 -5.81 -12.62
N VAL A 26 0.13 -5.99 -11.30
CA VAL A 26 -1.06 -6.54 -10.63
C VAL A 26 -2.24 -5.59 -10.73
N LEU A 27 -2.01 -4.29 -10.53
CA LEU A 27 -3.04 -3.25 -10.49
C LEU A 27 -3.16 -2.49 -11.81
N LYS A 28 -2.72 -3.10 -12.92
CA LYS A 28 -2.73 -2.46 -14.23
C LYS A 28 -4.15 -2.01 -14.59
N GLY A 29 -4.31 -0.70 -14.79
CA GLY A 29 -5.60 -0.09 -15.15
C GLY A 29 -6.54 0.17 -13.97
N PHE A 30 -6.15 -0.14 -12.74
CA PHE A 30 -6.93 0.21 -11.54
C PHE A 30 -7.07 1.73 -11.40
N LYS A 31 -8.29 2.21 -11.14
CA LYS A 31 -8.64 3.64 -10.94
C LYS A 31 -9.41 3.91 -9.65
N GLY A 32 -9.54 2.90 -8.78
CA GLY A 32 -10.30 3.00 -7.54
C GLY A 32 -9.50 3.66 -6.41
N VAL A 33 -9.98 3.46 -5.18
CA VAL A 33 -9.26 3.85 -3.97
C VAL A 33 -8.23 2.78 -3.64
N LEU A 34 -6.95 3.17 -3.58
CA LEU A 34 -5.83 2.29 -3.28
C LEU A 34 -5.44 2.44 -1.81
N LEU A 35 -5.87 1.51 -0.96
CA LEU A 35 -5.42 1.42 0.43
C LEU A 35 -4.04 0.75 0.50
N SER A 36 -2.98 1.52 0.79
CA SER A 36 -1.60 1.03 0.81
C SER A 36 -0.80 1.49 2.03
N ASP A 37 0.40 0.96 2.21
CA ASP A 37 1.36 1.41 3.23
C ASP A 37 1.96 2.80 2.97
N GLY A 38 1.63 3.42 1.82
CA GLY A 38 2.11 4.75 1.43
C GLY A 38 3.51 4.75 0.82
N THR A 39 4.07 3.61 0.45
CA THR A 39 5.38 3.55 -0.21
C THR A 39 5.34 4.14 -1.62
N ASN A 40 6.49 4.65 -2.07
CA ASN A 40 6.66 5.23 -3.42
C ASN A 40 6.41 4.23 -4.56
N LYS A 41 6.38 2.92 -4.26
CA LYS A 41 6.10 1.84 -5.21
C LYS A 41 4.74 1.99 -5.89
N PHE A 42 3.79 2.65 -5.24
CA PHE A 42 2.44 2.86 -5.76
C PHE A 42 2.28 4.17 -6.55
N ASN A 43 3.33 5.01 -6.64
CA ASN A 43 3.26 6.32 -7.29
C ASN A 43 2.83 6.23 -8.76
N GLY A 44 3.30 5.21 -9.49
CA GLY A 44 2.90 4.99 -10.89
C GLY A 44 1.40 4.71 -11.05
N ILE A 45 0.80 3.97 -10.11
CA ILE A 45 -0.63 3.63 -10.12
C ILE A 45 -1.48 4.84 -9.77
N ILE A 46 -1.01 5.65 -8.81
CA ILE A 46 -1.65 6.92 -8.42
C ILE A 46 -1.58 7.92 -9.60
N ALA A 47 -0.42 8.06 -10.23
CA ALA A 47 -0.24 8.91 -11.40
C ALA A 47 -1.11 8.44 -12.58
N ALA A 48 -1.38 7.15 -12.68
CA ALA A 48 -2.29 6.60 -13.68
C ALA A 48 -3.77 6.91 -13.36
N GLY A 49 -4.14 7.35 -12.15
CA GLY A 49 -5.49 7.80 -11.82
C GLY A 49 -6.18 7.02 -10.70
N ALA A 50 -5.46 6.19 -9.94
CA ALA A 50 -5.98 5.68 -8.68
C ALA A 50 -5.98 6.77 -7.59
N THR A 51 -6.97 6.74 -6.69
CA THR A 51 -7.02 7.64 -5.54
C THR A 51 -6.25 7.02 -4.38
N SER A 52 -5.23 7.70 -3.86
CA SER A 52 -4.46 7.19 -2.72
C SER A 52 -5.27 7.23 -1.42
N ALA A 53 -5.28 6.11 -0.69
CA ALA A 53 -5.65 6.04 0.71
C ALA A 53 -4.49 5.39 1.48
N ASN A 54 -3.84 6.13 2.37
CA ASN A 54 -2.76 5.55 3.17
C ASN A 54 -3.34 4.76 4.35
N CYS A 55 -2.60 3.74 4.79
CA CYS A 55 -3.02 2.87 5.87
C CYS A 55 -2.71 3.47 7.24
N TRP A 56 -3.75 3.73 8.04
CA TRP A 56 -3.61 4.24 9.40
C TRP A 56 -2.87 3.30 10.35
N ALA A 57 -2.98 1.98 10.16
CA ALA A 57 -2.22 1.02 10.95
C ALA A 57 -0.70 1.16 10.69
N HIS A 58 -0.29 1.31 9.43
CA HIS A 58 1.11 1.57 9.10
C HIS A 58 1.59 2.92 9.63
N LEU A 59 0.75 3.96 9.57
CA LEU A 59 1.08 5.26 10.16
C LEU A 59 1.31 5.18 11.66
N HIS A 60 0.43 4.46 12.39
CA HIS A 60 0.59 4.26 13.83
C HIS A 60 1.91 3.55 14.16
N CYS A 61 2.23 2.44 13.48
CA CYS A 61 3.49 1.73 13.69
C CYS A 61 4.70 2.64 13.44
N ARG A 62 4.68 3.42 12.34
CA ARG A 62 5.77 4.38 12.06
C ARG A 62 5.89 5.48 13.10
N PHE A 63 4.77 5.92 13.67
CA PHE A 63 4.77 6.91 14.74
C PHE A 63 5.33 6.33 16.05
N GLU A 64 4.96 5.10 16.42
CA GLU A 64 5.53 4.41 17.57
C GLU A 64 7.03 4.14 17.41
N GLU A 65 7.45 3.69 16.22
CA GLU A 65 8.88 3.51 15.90
C GLU A 65 9.65 4.83 16.05
N ALA A 66 9.11 5.93 15.51
CA ALA A 66 9.71 7.24 15.64
C ALA A 66 9.75 7.72 17.10
N TRP A 67 8.69 7.48 17.87
CA TRP A 67 8.63 7.83 19.30
C TRP A 67 9.67 7.07 20.13
N LEU A 68 9.94 5.80 19.80
CA LEU A 68 10.96 5.00 20.48
C LEU A 68 12.38 5.40 20.08
N ASP A 69 12.58 5.83 18.83
CA ASP A 69 13.88 6.28 18.31
C ASP A 69 14.23 7.71 18.74
N ASP A 70 13.21 8.55 18.95
CA ASP A 70 13.33 9.87 19.57
C ASP A 70 13.65 9.68 21.06
N LYS A 71 14.92 9.33 21.34
CA LYS A 71 15.46 9.17 22.68
C LYS A 71 15.19 10.46 23.44
N ILE A 72 14.15 10.47 24.24
CA ILE A 72 14.00 11.41 25.34
C ILE A 72 15.06 11.03 26.39
N THR A 73 16.30 11.46 26.13
CA THR A 73 17.29 11.76 27.17
C THR A 73 17.06 13.19 27.65
#